data_AF-A0A9D7NEK5-F1
#
_entry.id   AF-A0A9D7NEK5-F1
#
_cell.length_a   1.000
_cell.length_b   1.000
_cell.length_c   1.000
_cell.angle_alpha   90.00
_cell.angle_beta   90.00
_cell.angle_gamma   90.00
#
_symmetry.space_group_name_H-M   'P 1'
#
loop_
_entity.id
_entity.type
_entity.pdbx_description
1 polymer ?
#
loop_
_entity_poly.entity_id
_entity_poly.type
_entity_poly.pdbx_seq_one_letter_code
_entity_poly.pdbx_strand_id
1 'polypeptide(L)'
;MIALYGLSFVVAFVALALWFALKREQAEKYFSRLMFLALVLYSMSLVTVHAPMVYKFQTVFRDMLFLGVFGAIFSRMAGWQKGFWLGVVLSLVAMFWFYRQFVSTTFPYHTSIPLDAKGEILLELKEGHQVAELAKIAEKYDLKLQRAFFPKDVASTELDNYYVVDIPDAGSKKVVNILRRLSRANAVSWAEENEIIQVEPFRTGNLPAKLPSKFGINDPGVANLWGFERMQMDKLYDYLDKNQVKPVRKALIAILDTGVDGNHEDIKSNFKSIDAASDRDLKGHGTHCAGIAGAVSNNGVGVASYSRDNRFTTLTSVKVLGDQGFGTQQGIINGIIKAADAGADVISMSLGGPSNQSRQKAYDKAVSYANKKGAIVVVAAGNSNRNATDFSPVNSKGVIGVSAVDSDLNRAEFSNYVQDLPLGVAAPGVGIYSTIPNNRYETYNGTSMATPYVAGLLGLLKSIKPSLSTEEAYKILNETGMDTRNSKLTGKFIQPLEAVKRLN
;
A
#
# COMPACT_ATOMS: atom_id res chain seq x y z
N MET A 1 -3.55 -21.91 -6.38
CA MET A 1 -2.80 -23.11 -5.91
C MET A 1 -2.74 -23.24 -4.39
N ILE A 2 -2.51 -22.17 -3.63
CA ILE A 2 -2.61 -22.16 -2.16
C ILE A 2 -3.98 -22.69 -1.66
N ALA A 3 -5.07 -22.36 -2.37
CA ALA A 3 -6.40 -22.89 -2.05
C ALA A 3 -6.51 -24.43 -2.13
N LEU A 4 -5.70 -25.10 -2.97
CA LEU A 4 -5.83 -26.54 -3.22
C LEU A 4 -5.18 -27.39 -2.12
N TYR A 5 -4.03 -26.96 -1.57
CA TYR A 5 -3.45 -27.59 -0.38
C TYR A 5 -4.38 -27.38 0.83
N GLY A 6 -4.94 -26.16 0.91
CA GLY A 6 -5.98 -25.76 1.85
C GLY A 6 -7.11 -26.77 1.95
N LEU A 7 -7.75 -26.96 0.79
CA LEU A 7 -8.92 -27.79 0.63
C LEU A 7 -8.61 -29.28 0.84
N SER A 8 -7.50 -29.78 0.31
CA SER A 8 -7.13 -31.19 0.43
C SER A 8 -6.82 -31.59 1.88
N PHE A 9 -6.22 -30.70 2.68
CA PHE A 9 -6.07 -30.93 4.12
C PHE A 9 -7.42 -31.01 4.84
N VAL A 10 -8.34 -30.08 4.54
CA VAL A 10 -9.69 -30.09 5.14
C VAL A 10 -10.43 -31.38 4.79
N VAL A 11 -10.34 -31.84 3.54
CA VAL A 11 -10.94 -33.12 3.12
C VAL A 11 -10.30 -34.29 3.87
N ALA A 12 -8.98 -34.30 4.05
CA ALA A 12 -8.30 -35.34 4.83
C ALA A 12 -8.75 -35.35 6.29
N PHE A 13 -8.91 -34.18 6.91
CA PHE A 13 -9.37 -34.04 8.29
C PHE A 13 -10.82 -34.52 8.46
N VAL A 14 -11.73 -34.12 7.56
CA VAL A 14 -13.13 -34.56 7.57
C VAL A 14 -13.22 -36.07 7.36
N ALA A 15 -12.45 -36.61 6.42
CA ALA A 15 -12.40 -38.05 6.16
C ALA A 15 -11.87 -38.83 7.39
N LEU A 16 -10.87 -38.31 8.09
CA LEU A 16 -10.36 -38.89 9.34
C LEU A 16 -11.45 -38.92 10.43
N ALA A 17 -12.19 -37.82 10.59
CA ALA A 17 -13.28 -37.75 11.56
C ALA A 17 -14.40 -38.77 11.23
N LEU A 18 -14.82 -38.83 9.96
CA LEU A 18 -15.85 -39.76 9.49
C LEU A 18 -15.40 -41.22 9.57
N TRP A 19 -14.11 -41.50 9.35
CA TRP A 19 -13.54 -42.83 9.52
C TRP A 19 -13.70 -43.33 10.97
N PHE A 20 -13.42 -42.49 11.97
CA PHE A 20 -13.67 -42.84 13.37
C PHE A 20 -15.16 -42.93 13.73
N ALA A 21 -15.99 -42.07 13.12
CA ALA A 21 -17.44 -42.05 13.34
C ALA A 21 -18.12 -43.35 12.87
N LEU A 22 -17.65 -43.89 11.74
CA LEU A 22 -18.29 -44.98 11.01
C LEU A 22 -17.47 -46.28 11.03
N LYS A 23 -16.57 -46.42 12.02
CA LYS A 23 -15.64 -47.55 12.20
C LYS A 23 -16.33 -48.94 12.33
N ARG A 24 -17.67 -49.00 12.35
CA ARG A 24 -18.46 -50.23 12.43
C ARG A 24 -19.32 -50.48 11.19
N GLU A 25 -19.22 -49.65 10.16
CA GLU A 25 -20.04 -49.72 8.95
C GLU A 25 -19.16 -49.95 7.71
N GLN A 26 -19.74 -50.50 6.62
CA GLN A 26 -19.04 -50.66 5.33
C GLN A 26 -18.44 -49.35 4.78
N ALA A 27 -18.94 -48.20 5.25
CA ALA A 27 -18.44 -46.87 4.94
C ALA A 27 -16.98 -46.62 5.39
N GLU A 28 -16.45 -47.40 6.33
CA GLU A 28 -15.08 -47.27 6.85
C GLU A 28 -14.02 -47.31 5.73
N LYS A 29 -14.14 -48.26 4.80
CA LYS A 29 -13.19 -48.43 3.68
C LYS A 29 -13.21 -47.23 2.74
N TYR A 30 -14.36 -46.57 2.58
CA TYR A 30 -14.50 -45.40 1.73
C TYR A 30 -13.79 -44.19 2.33
N PHE A 31 -14.01 -43.91 3.62
CA PHE A 31 -13.39 -42.74 4.28
C PHE A 31 -11.89 -42.90 4.49
N SER A 32 -11.40 -44.13 4.74
CA SER A 32 -9.97 -44.40 4.75
C SER A 32 -9.32 -44.10 3.38
N ARG A 33 -9.91 -44.58 2.28
CA ARG A 33 -9.43 -44.28 0.91
C ARG A 33 -9.49 -42.79 0.59
N LEU A 34 -10.56 -42.11 0.97
CA LEU A 34 -10.72 -40.67 0.78
C LEU A 34 -9.65 -39.88 1.54
N MET A 35 -9.36 -40.26 2.79
CA MET A 35 -8.29 -39.65 3.58
C MET A 35 -6.92 -39.82 2.89
N PHE A 36 -6.59 -41.03 2.44
CA PHE A 36 -5.32 -41.27 1.73
C PHE A 36 -5.23 -40.48 0.43
N LEU A 37 -6.30 -40.45 -0.38
CA LEU A 37 -6.34 -39.68 -1.61
C LEU A 37 -6.18 -38.17 -1.33
N ALA A 38 -6.84 -37.67 -0.28
CA ALA A 38 -6.72 -36.29 0.14
C ALA A 38 -5.30 -35.94 0.62
N LEU A 39 -4.61 -36.85 1.32
CA LEU A 39 -3.20 -36.67 1.71
C LEU A 39 -2.23 -36.70 0.51
N VAL A 40 -2.52 -37.51 -0.50
CA VAL A 40 -1.75 -37.52 -1.77
C VAL A 40 -1.94 -36.18 -2.49
N LEU A 41 -3.19 -35.72 -2.64
CA LEU A 41 -3.49 -34.42 -3.25
C LEU A 41 -2.90 -33.24 -2.45
N TYR A 42 -2.93 -33.33 -1.12
CA TYR A 42 -2.26 -32.39 -0.22
C TYR A 42 -0.76 -32.35 -0.51
N SER A 43 -0.11 -33.50 -0.57
CA SER A 43 1.33 -33.60 -0.84
C SER A 43 1.68 -33.05 -2.22
N MET A 44 0.92 -33.45 -3.26
CA MET A 44 1.13 -32.96 -4.63
C MET A 44 0.92 -31.46 -4.75
N SER A 45 -0.16 -30.92 -4.17
CA SER A 45 -0.44 -29.49 -4.19
C SER A 45 0.62 -28.69 -3.41
N LEU A 46 1.10 -29.20 -2.29
CA LEU A 46 2.17 -28.57 -1.50
C LEU A 46 3.51 -28.49 -2.27
N VAL A 47 3.84 -29.52 -3.06
CA VAL A 47 5.03 -29.51 -3.93
C VAL A 47 4.95 -28.34 -4.92
N THR A 48 3.77 -28.06 -5.47
CA THR A 48 3.56 -26.97 -6.45
C THR A 48 3.57 -25.56 -5.83
N VAL A 49 3.46 -25.43 -4.50
CA VAL A 49 3.55 -24.12 -3.82
C VAL A 49 4.96 -23.56 -3.94
N HIS A 50 5.10 -22.33 -4.41
CA HIS A 50 6.40 -21.64 -4.49
C HIS A 50 6.77 -21.07 -3.11
N ALA A 51 7.51 -21.84 -2.31
CA ALA A 51 8.00 -21.45 -0.99
C ALA A 51 9.31 -22.19 -0.63
N PRO A 52 10.17 -21.63 0.24
CA PRO A 52 11.37 -22.34 0.72
C PRO A 52 11.02 -23.69 1.36
N MET A 53 11.89 -24.69 1.18
CA MET A 53 11.66 -26.05 1.68
C MET A 53 11.40 -26.10 3.19
N VAL A 54 12.03 -25.22 3.97
CA VAL A 54 11.83 -25.13 5.43
C VAL A 54 10.36 -24.87 5.78
N TYR A 55 9.68 -23.96 5.09
CA TYR A 55 8.25 -23.69 5.32
C TYR A 55 7.38 -24.86 4.90
N LYS A 56 7.71 -25.53 3.79
CA LYS A 56 6.99 -26.75 3.37
C LYS A 56 7.12 -27.84 4.44
N PHE A 57 8.32 -28.08 4.95
CA PHE A 57 8.54 -29.07 6.02
C PHE A 57 7.81 -28.69 7.31
N GLN A 58 7.87 -27.44 7.73
CA GLN A 58 7.12 -26.95 8.90
C GLN A 58 5.60 -27.12 8.72
N THR A 59 5.10 -26.84 7.51
CA THR A 59 3.68 -26.99 7.15
C THR A 59 3.25 -28.46 7.24
N VAL A 60 4.00 -29.38 6.61
CA VAL A 60 3.73 -30.82 6.71
C VAL A 60 3.78 -31.28 8.17
N PHE A 61 4.83 -30.91 8.90
CA PHE A 61 5.00 -31.33 10.28
C PHE A 61 3.83 -30.88 11.17
N ARG A 62 3.46 -29.60 11.10
CA ARG A 62 2.30 -29.04 11.81
C ARG A 62 1.01 -29.78 11.45
N ASP A 63 0.74 -29.93 10.16
CA ASP A 63 -0.52 -30.50 9.65
C ASP A 63 -0.65 -31.98 10.03
N MET A 64 0.45 -32.74 9.98
CA MET A 64 0.48 -34.13 10.44
C MET A 64 0.33 -34.25 11.95
N LEU A 65 0.98 -33.36 12.71
CA LEU A 65 0.82 -33.30 14.17
C LEU A 65 -0.63 -32.98 14.54
N PHE A 66 -1.27 -32.07 13.81
CA PHE A 66 -2.68 -31.74 13.98
C PHE A 66 -3.58 -32.96 13.71
N LEU A 67 -3.42 -33.64 12.56
CA LEU A 67 -4.16 -34.86 12.26
C LEU A 67 -3.94 -35.94 13.30
N GLY A 68 -2.71 -36.10 13.81
CA GLY A 68 -2.38 -37.06 14.86
C GLY A 68 -3.08 -36.76 16.19
N VAL A 69 -3.05 -35.51 16.64
CA VAL A 69 -3.71 -35.07 17.88
C VAL A 69 -5.22 -35.28 17.79
N PHE A 70 -5.86 -34.82 16.71
CA PHE A 70 -7.30 -34.99 16.54
C PHE A 70 -7.70 -36.44 16.28
N GLY A 71 -6.87 -37.21 15.59
CA GLY A 71 -7.06 -38.66 15.47
C GLY A 71 -7.08 -39.35 16.83
N ALA A 72 -6.18 -38.97 17.74
CA ALA A 72 -6.18 -39.49 19.11
C ALA A 72 -7.42 -39.07 19.91
N ILE A 73 -7.88 -37.82 19.73
CA ILE A 73 -9.14 -37.33 20.34
C ILE A 73 -10.33 -38.13 19.82
N PHE A 74 -10.50 -38.23 18.49
CA PHE A 74 -11.58 -38.99 17.87
C PHE A 74 -11.55 -40.46 18.28
N SER A 75 -10.38 -41.08 18.37
CA SER A 75 -10.24 -42.46 18.85
C SER A 75 -10.74 -42.64 20.29
N ARG A 76 -10.47 -41.69 21.19
CA ARG A 76 -10.96 -41.74 22.57
C ARG A 76 -12.45 -41.48 22.67
N MET A 77 -12.97 -40.60 21.81
CA MET A 77 -14.37 -40.20 21.80
C MET A 77 -15.29 -41.19 21.07
N ALA A 78 -14.74 -42.09 20.24
CA ALA A 78 -15.51 -43.04 19.43
C ALA A 78 -16.46 -43.93 20.25
N GLY A 79 -16.20 -44.14 21.55
CA GLY A 79 -17.07 -44.88 22.46
C GLY A 79 -18.30 -44.09 22.96
N TRP A 80 -18.34 -42.77 22.80
CA TRP A 80 -19.40 -41.90 23.30
C TRP A 80 -20.12 -41.18 22.15
N GLN A 81 -21.04 -41.87 21.48
CA GLN A 81 -21.65 -41.40 20.22
C GLN A 81 -22.24 -39.97 20.27
N LYS A 82 -22.89 -39.57 21.37
CA LYS A 82 -23.47 -38.22 21.50
C LYS A 82 -22.40 -37.14 21.67
N GLY A 83 -21.32 -37.42 22.40
CA GLY A 83 -20.20 -36.49 22.57
C GLY A 83 -19.26 -36.45 21.37
N PHE A 84 -19.16 -37.55 20.62
CA PHE A 84 -18.33 -37.65 19.42
C PHE A 84 -18.71 -36.61 18.35
N TRP A 85 -19.99 -36.52 17.99
CA TRP A 85 -20.44 -35.57 16.96
C TRP A 85 -20.29 -34.12 17.41
N LEU A 86 -20.53 -33.82 18.69
CA LEU A 86 -20.25 -32.50 19.26
C LEU A 86 -18.75 -32.17 19.16
N GLY A 87 -17.88 -33.14 19.48
CA GLY A 87 -16.43 -33.00 19.33
C GLY A 87 -15.99 -32.76 17.88
N VAL A 88 -16.58 -33.47 16.91
CA VAL A 88 -16.31 -33.26 15.47
C VAL A 88 -16.73 -31.86 15.04
N VAL A 89 -17.93 -31.41 15.39
CA VAL A 89 -18.42 -30.05 15.04
C VAL A 89 -17.54 -28.97 15.65
N LEU A 90 -17.21 -29.08 16.95
CA LEU A 90 -16.32 -28.12 17.61
C LEU A 90 -14.91 -28.12 16.98
N SER A 91 -14.41 -29.28 16.58
CA SER A 91 -13.12 -29.41 15.90
C SER A 91 -13.14 -28.80 14.50
N LEU A 92 -14.24 -28.95 13.75
CA LEU A 92 -14.42 -28.32 12.44
C LEU A 92 -14.57 -26.81 12.53
N VAL A 93 -15.26 -26.30 13.56
CA VAL A 93 -15.36 -24.85 13.83
C VAL A 93 -14.02 -24.28 14.25
N ALA A 94 -13.31 -24.95 15.18
CA ALA A 94 -11.96 -24.58 15.58
C ALA A 94 -11.01 -24.62 14.37
N MET A 95 -11.07 -25.67 13.55
CA MET A 95 -10.33 -25.75 12.31
C MET A 95 -10.70 -24.61 11.36
N PHE A 96 -11.98 -24.32 11.10
CA PHE A 96 -12.37 -23.23 10.20
C PHE A 96 -11.80 -21.87 10.67
N TRP A 97 -11.85 -21.61 11.98
CA TRP A 97 -11.36 -20.36 12.55
C TRP A 97 -9.81 -20.29 12.56
N PHE A 98 -9.12 -21.32 13.06
CA PHE A 98 -7.67 -21.38 13.10
C PHE A 98 -7.04 -21.52 11.70
N TYR A 99 -7.60 -22.37 10.84
CA TYR A 99 -7.05 -22.65 9.52
C TYR A 99 -7.12 -21.43 8.60
N ARG A 100 -8.21 -20.65 8.62
CA ARG A 100 -8.32 -19.41 7.82
C ARG A 100 -7.24 -18.38 8.22
N GLN A 101 -6.97 -18.26 9.51
CA GLN A 101 -5.97 -17.33 10.05
C GLN A 101 -4.53 -17.78 9.76
N PHE A 102 -4.27 -19.09 9.72
CA PHE A 102 -2.93 -19.63 9.49
C PHE A 102 -2.58 -19.86 8.02
N VAL A 103 -3.49 -20.33 7.17
CA VAL A 103 -3.22 -20.55 5.73
C VAL A 103 -2.78 -19.26 5.04
N SER A 104 -3.36 -18.13 5.43
CA SER A 104 -3.01 -16.80 4.93
C SER A 104 -1.64 -16.30 5.40
N THR A 105 -1.03 -16.95 6.41
CA THR A 105 0.24 -16.55 7.03
C THR A 105 1.35 -17.61 6.92
N THR A 106 1.02 -18.85 6.54
CA THR A 106 1.93 -20.02 6.55
C THR A 106 2.99 -19.94 5.46
N PHE A 107 2.62 -19.47 4.28
CA PHE A 107 3.57 -19.17 3.22
C PHE A 107 3.77 -17.66 3.22
N PRO A 108 4.87 -17.13 3.80
CA PRO A 108 5.22 -15.76 3.56
C PRO A 108 5.28 -15.59 2.05
N TYR A 109 4.51 -14.62 1.55
CA TYR A 109 4.51 -14.25 0.15
C TYR A 109 5.93 -13.77 -0.19
N HIS A 110 6.80 -14.69 -0.58
CA HIS A 110 7.94 -14.36 -1.42
C HIS A 110 7.40 -14.33 -2.83
N THR A 111 6.71 -13.25 -3.16
CA THR A 111 6.84 -12.77 -4.53
C THR A 111 8.35 -12.61 -4.74
N SER A 112 8.93 -13.45 -5.59
CA SER A 112 9.99 -12.96 -6.46
C SER A 112 9.36 -11.74 -7.12
N ILE A 113 9.60 -10.56 -6.53
CA ILE A 113 9.09 -9.32 -7.10
C ILE A 113 9.77 -9.26 -8.46
N PRO A 114 8.99 -9.16 -9.55
CA PRO A 114 9.60 -9.07 -10.86
C PRO A 114 10.56 -7.87 -10.83
N LEU A 115 11.78 -8.11 -11.27
CA LEU A 115 12.79 -7.06 -11.41
C LEU A 115 12.61 -6.45 -12.79
N ASP A 116 13.00 -5.19 -12.95
CA ASP A 116 13.09 -4.59 -14.28
C ASP A 116 14.03 -5.45 -15.15
N ALA A 117 13.67 -5.61 -16.42
CA ALA A 117 14.53 -6.29 -17.40
C ALA A 117 15.76 -5.46 -17.77
N LYS A 118 15.84 -4.22 -17.27
CA LYS A 118 16.99 -3.33 -17.38
C LYS A 118 17.22 -2.62 -16.05
N GLY A 119 18.32 -2.92 -15.37
CA GLY A 119 18.68 -2.21 -14.14
C GLY A 119 18.09 -2.83 -12.88
N GLU A 120 18.49 -4.06 -12.57
CA GLU A 120 17.95 -4.91 -11.51
C GLU A 120 18.40 -4.54 -10.10
N ILE A 121 19.47 -3.74 -9.96
CA ILE A 121 20.06 -3.40 -8.66
C ILE A 121 20.26 -1.89 -8.55
N LEU A 122 19.87 -1.34 -7.41
CA LEU A 122 20.28 -0.02 -6.94
C LEU A 122 21.50 -0.15 -6.03
N LEU A 123 22.58 0.51 -6.39
CA LEU A 123 23.89 0.40 -5.76
C LEU A 123 24.34 1.76 -5.26
N GLU A 124 24.57 1.91 -3.97
CA GLU A 124 25.16 3.10 -3.37
C GLU A 124 26.67 2.93 -3.20
N LEU A 125 27.44 3.85 -3.77
CA LEU A 125 28.88 3.94 -3.51
C LEU A 125 29.16 4.64 -2.17
N LYS A 126 30.26 4.28 -1.53
CA LYS A 126 30.79 5.04 -0.39
C LYS A 126 31.32 6.39 -0.87
N GLU A 127 31.26 7.39 -0.01
CA GLU A 127 31.81 8.71 -0.29
C GLU A 127 33.30 8.62 -0.67
N GLY A 128 33.70 9.36 -1.71
CA GLY A 128 35.06 9.38 -2.25
C GLY A 128 35.45 8.18 -3.14
N HIS A 129 34.63 7.12 -3.20
CA HIS A 129 34.86 5.98 -4.09
C HIS A 129 34.30 6.20 -5.49
N GLN A 130 34.92 5.57 -6.48
CA GLN A 130 34.51 5.68 -7.88
C GLN A 130 33.95 4.37 -8.42
N VAL A 131 32.99 4.47 -9.35
CA VAL A 131 32.38 3.30 -10.00
C VAL A 131 33.42 2.44 -10.74
N ALA A 132 34.53 3.03 -11.18
CA ALA A 132 35.66 2.34 -11.81
C ALA A 132 36.31 1.27 -10.90
N GLU A 133 36.21 1.40 -9.58
CA GLU A 133 36.71 0.37 -8.64
C GLU A 133 35.92 -0.94 -8.74
N LEU A 134 34.72 -0.91 -9.34
CA LEU A 134 33.89 -2.08 -9.59
C LEU A 134 34.15 -2.72 -10.96
N ALA A 135 35.06 -2.18 -11.77
CA ALA A 135 35.32 -2.66 -13.14
C ALA A 135 35.57 -4.17 -13.21
N LYS A 136 36.36 -4.74 -12.28
CA LYS A 136 36.61 -6.19 -12.24
C LYS A 136 35.34 -7.02 -12.02
N ILE A 137 34.40 -6.52 -11.21
CA ILE A 137 33.11 -7.19 -10.99
C ILE A 137 32.21 -6.98 -12.21
N ALA A 138 32.21 -5.76 -12.76
CA ALA A 138 31.42 -5.41 -13.93
C ALA A 138 31.80 -6.25 -15.15
N GLU A 139 33.09 -6.30 -15.52
CA GLU A 139 33.60 -7.10 -16.63
C GLU A 139 33.28 -8.59 -16.46
N LYS A 140 33.46 -9.13 -15.25
CA LYS A 140 33.22 -10.54 -14.97
C LYS A 140 31.77 -10.96 -15.21
N TYR A 141 30.81 -10.07 -14.98
CA TYR A 141 29.38 -10.35 -15.06
C TYR A 141 28.67 -9.61 -16.20
N ASP A 142 29.44 -8.91 -17.04
CA ASP A 142 28.96 -8.02 -18.11
C ASP A 142 27.98 -6.94 -17.60
N LEU A 143 28.25 -6.36 -16.44
CA LEU A 143 27.36 -5.39 -15.80
C LEU A 143 27.46 -4.03 -16.48
N LYS A 144 26.31 -3.37 -16.69
CA LYS A 144 26.27 -1.96 -17.09
C LYS A 144 25.84 -1.12 -15.90
N LEU A 145 26.71 -0.19 -15.50
CA LEU A 145 26.46 0.70 -14.36
C LEU A 145 26.21 2.11 -14.88
N GLN A 146 25.11 2.72 -14.42
CA GLN A 146 24.75 4.10 -14.77
C GLN A 146 24.30 4.83 -13.51
N ARG A 147 24.55 6.14 -13.41
CA ARG A 147 24.06 6.92 -12.27
C ARG A 147 22.54 6.86 -12.22
N ALA A 148 21.97 6.54 -11.07
CA ALA A 148 20.55 6.27 -10.92
C ALA A 148 19.72 7.55 -10.76
N PHE A 149 20.25 8.54 -10.03
CA PHE A 149 19.53 9.72 -9.56
C PHE A 149 20.33 11.01 -9.78
N PHE A 150 19.61 12.12 -9.98
CA PHE A 150 20.17 13.44 -10.29
C PHE A 150 19.47 14.54 -9.46
N PRO A 151 19.58 14.54 -8.12
CA PRO A 151 18.97 15.56 -7.29
C PRO A 151 19.59 16.94 -7.58
N LYS A 152 18.78 18.00 -7.62
CA LYS A 152 19.31 19.37 -7.83
C LYS A 152 20.21 19.85 -6.69
N ASP A 153 19.93 19.42 -5.46
CA ASP A 153 20.69 19.79 -4.26
C ASP A 153 21.48 18.61 -3.73
N VAL A 154 22.59 18.32 -4.42
CA VAL A 154 23.53 17.24 -4.06
C VAL A 154 24.18 17.43 -2.69
N ALA A 155 24.18 18.65 -2.12
CA ALA A 155 24.76 18.90 -0.80
C ALA A 155 23.88 18.37 0.34
N SER A 156 22.57 18.20 0.11
CA SER A 156 21.63 17.76 1.15
C SER A 156 21.33 16.26 1.14
N THR A 157 21.91 15.51 0.20
CA THR A 157 21.64 14.08 0.01
C THR A 157 22.82 13.33 -0.62
N GLU A 158 22.86 12.02 -0.43
CA GLU A 158 23.82 11.10 -1.07
C GLU A 158 23.16 10.31 -2.22
N LEU A 159 21.98 10.73 -2.68
CA LEU A 159 21.26 10.05 -3.76
C LEU A 159 22.06 10.04 -5.07
N ASP A 160 22.93 11.01 -5.30
CA ASP A 160 23.78 11.08 -6.48
C ASP A 160 24.94 10.05 -6.46
N ASN A 161 25.19 9.40 -5.31
CA ASN A 161 26.10 8.25 -5.18
C ASN A 161 25.45 6.92 -5.59
N TYR A 162 24.16 6.91 -5.96
CA TYR A 162 23.49 5.72 -6.43
C TYR A 162 23.69 5.47 -7.92
N TYR A 163 23.90 4.20 -8.24
CA TYR A 163 23.98 3.67 -9.58
C TYR A 163 22.92 2.58 -9.76
N VAL A 164 22.31 2.56 -10.94
CA VAL A 164 21.52 1.44 -11.40
C VAL A 164 22.47 0.48 -12.11
N VAL A 165 22.36 -0.81 -11.78
CA VAL A 165 23.19 -1.87 -12.34
C VAL A 165 22.29 -2.79 -13.16
N ASP A 166 22.55 -2.83 -14.46
CA ASP A 166 21.88 -3.70 -15.43
C ASP A 166 22.70 -4.98 -15.62
N ILE A 167 22.02 -6.12 -15.53
CA ILE A 167 22.58 -7.47 -15.56
C ILE A 167 22.03 -8.18 -16.81
N PRO A 168 22.84 -8.36 -17.87
CA PRO A 168 22.41 -9.07 -19.08
C PRO A 168 21.90 -10.47 -18.76
N ASP A 169 20.78 -10.86 -19.37
CA ASP A 169 20.10 -12.15 -19.16
C ASP A 169 19.85 -12.47 -17.67
N ALA A 170 19.33 -11.48 -16.93
CA ALA A 170 19.08 -11.60 -15.50
C ALA A 170 18.12 -12.75 -15.16
N GLY A 171 18.66 -13.78 -14.50
CA GLY A 171 17.88 -14.77 -13.75
C GLY A 171 17.94 -14.47 -12.25
N SER A 172 16.87 -14.77 -11.50
CA SER A 172 16.78 -14.49 -10.05
C SER A 172 17.99 -14.97 -9.23
N LYS A 173 18.53 -16.16 -9.53
CA LYS A 173 19.75 -16.69 -8.90
C LYS A 173 21.01 -15.88 -9.24
N LYS A 174 21.10 -15.37 -10.47
CA LYS A 174 22.23 -14.55 -10.94
C LYS A 174 22.23 -13.21 -10.21
N VAL A 175 21.07 -12.55 -10.12
CA VAL A 175 20.89 -11.28 -9.39
C VAL A 175 21.32 -11.41 -7.93
N VAL A 176 20.80 -12.40 -7.20
CA VAL A 176 21.15 -12.61 -5.77
C VAL A 176 22.65 -12.81 -5.56
N ASN A 177 23.33 -13.53 -6.46
CA ASN A 177 24.76 -13.77 -6.36
C ASN A 177 25.58 -12.51 -6.68
N ILE A 178 25.18 -11.72 -7.67
CA ILE A 178 25.82 -10.45 -8.02
C ILE A 178 25.61 -9.43 -6.90
N LEU A 179 24.38 -9.30 -6.40
CA LEU A 179 24.03 -8.45 -5.26
C LEU A 179 24.95 -8.75 -4.07
N ARG A 180 25.07 -10.02 -3.66
CA ARG A 180 25.97 -10.42 -2.57
C ARG A 180 27.43 -10.06 -2.81
N ARG A 181 27.90 -10.10 -4.06
CA ARG A 181 29.29 -9.72 -4.41
C ARG A 181 29.47 -8.21 -4.35
N LEU A 182 28.53 -7.45 -4.92
CA LEU A 182 28.54 -5.98 -4.88
C LEU A 182 28.49 -5.50 -3.43
N SER A 183 27.59 -6.03 -2.58
CA SER A 183 27.49 -5.66 -1.17
C SER A 183 28.76 -5.94 -0.34
N ARG A 184 29.69 -6.76 -0.85
CA ARG A 184 30.99 -7.05 -0.18
C ARG A 184 32.15 -6.26 -0.78
N ALA A 185 31.94 -5.51 -1.86
CA ALA A 185 32.98 -4.70 -2.48
C ALA A 185 33.29 -3.50 -1.58
N ASN A 186 34.58 -3.17 -1.44
CA ASN A 186 35.00 -2.09 -0.54
C ASN A 186 34.38 -0.74 -0.91
N ALA A 187 34.18 -0.47 -2.19
CA ALA A 187 33.61 0.77 -2.70
C ALA A 187 32.08 0.91 -2.47
N VAL A 188 31.39 -0.16 -2.05
CA VAL A 188 29.93 -0.20 -1.95
C VAL A 188 29.48 0.03 -0.51
N SER A 189 28.60 1.01 -0.32
CA SER A 189 27.93 1.29 0.96
C SER A 189 26.67 0.45 1.11
N TRP A 190 25.92 0.28 0.02
CA TRP A 190 24.67 -0.45 0.00
C TRP A 190 24.36 -1.00 -1.38
N ALA A 191 23.65 -2.11 -1.45
CA ALA A 191 23.07 -2.62 -2.68
C ALA A 191 21.72 -3.25 -2.37
N GLU A 192 20.69 -2.88 -3.12
CA GLU A 192 19.34 -3.43 -3.02
C GLU A 192 18.76 -3.71 -4.40
N GLU A 193 17.74 -4.56 -4.46
CA GLU A 193 17.03 -4.90 -5.69
C GLU A 193 16.22 -3.68 -6.17
N ASN A 194 16.18 -3.43 -7.49
CA ASN A 194 15.29 -2.44 -8.09
C ASN A 194 13.95 -3.11 -8.43
N GLU A 195 13.02 -3.04 -7.48
CA GLU A 195 11.78 -3.79 -7.53
C GLU A 195 10.74 -3.16 -8.46
N ILE A 196 9.92 -4.00 -9.13
CA ILE A 196 8.71 -3.54 -9.80
C ILE A 196 7.58 -3.46 -8.79
N ILE A 197 7.03 -2.26 -8.65
CA ILE A 197 5.83 -1.94 -7.89
C ILE A 197 4.64 -1.90 -8.86
N GLN A 198 3.51 -2.44 -8.43
CA GLN A 198 2.28 -2.44 -9.21
C GLN A 198 1.16 -1.78 -8.42
N VAL A 199 0.35 -0.94 -9.09
CA VAL A 199 -0.94 -0.51 -8.55
C VAL A 199 -1.83 -1.73 -8.36
N GLU A 200 -2.40 -1.87 -7.16
CA GLU A 200 -3.36 -2.94 -6.93
C GLU A 200 -4.58 -2.84 -7.87
N PRO A 201 -5.20 -3.96 -8.26
CA PRO A 201 -6.40 -3.94 -9.10
C PRO A 201 -7.50 -3.05 -8.51
N PHE A 202 -8.17 -2.29 -9.38
CA PHE A 202 -9.30 -1.46 -8.98
C PHE A 202 -10.39 -2.30 -8.31
N ARG A 203 -10.68 -1.97 -7.05
CA ARG A 203 -11.79 -2.58 -6.32
C ARG A 203 -12.99 -1.66 -6.46
N THR A 204 -13.91 -1.99 -7.36
CA THR A 204 -15.17 -1.25 -7.51
C THR A 204 -15.93 -1.30 -6.18
N GLY A 205 -16.29 -0.14 -5.66
CA GLY A 205 -17.06 -0.01 -4.44
C GLY A 205 -18.55 0.18 -4.73
N ASN A 206 -19.40 -0.28 -3.81
CA ASN A 206 -20.78 0.20 -3.76
C ASN A 206 -20.79 1.54 -3.05
N LEU A 207 -21.55 2.49 -3.59
CA LEU A 207 -21.79 3.76 -2.92
C LEU A 207 -22.60 3.51 -1.64
N PRO A 208 -22.23 4.13 -0.51
CA PRO A 208 -23.11 4.19 0.64
C PRO A 208 -24.34 5.06 0.34
N ALA A 209 -25.24 5.18 1.31
CA ALA A 209 -26.42 6.03 1.19
C ALA A 209 -26.01 7.48 0.84
N LYS A 210 -26.77 8.10 -0.08
CA LYS A 210 -26.50 9.48 -0.52
C LYS A 210 -26.64 10.47 0.63
N LEU A 211 -25.73 11.44 0.66
CA LEU A 211 -25.73 12.51 1.64
C LEU A 211 -26.82 13.56 1.34
N PRO A 212 -27.40 14.20 2.38
CA PRO A 212 -28.24 15.38 2.20
C PRO A 212 -27.41 16.58 1.72
N SER A 213 -28.03 17.47 0.94
CA SER A 213 -27.39 18.69 0.45
C SER A 213 -27.23 19.70 1.59
N LYS A 214 -26.05 19.72 2.23
CA LYS A 214 -25.74 20.68 3.32
C LYS A 214 -24.36 21.34 3.24
N PHE A 215 -23.57 21.05 2.20
CA PHE A 215 -22.18 21.52 2.12
C PHE A 215 -22.02 22.93 1.53
N GLY A 216 -23.11 23.52 1.00
CA GLY A 216 -23.09 24.88 0.44
C GLY A 216 -22.22 24.99 -0.83
N ILE A 217 -22.13 23.90 -1.59
CA ILE A 217 -21.43 23.79 -2.87
C ILE A 217 -22.36 23.12 -3.88
N ASN A 218 -22.21 23.45 -5.16
CA ASN A 218 -23.14 23.05 -6.23
C ASN A 218 -22.71 21.80 -7.02
N ASP A 219 -21.64 21.11 -6.60
CA ASP A 219 -21.09 19.97 -7.33
C ASP A 219 -22.00 18.72 -7.20
N PRO A 220 -22.48 18.14 -8.30
CA PRO A 220 -23.50 17.08 -8.30
C PRO A 220 -23.04 15.77 -7.63
N GLY A 221 -21.74 15.49 -7.63
CA GLY A 221 -21.14 14.29 -7.05
C GLY A 221 -20.99 14.32 -5.54
N VAL A 222 -21.21 15.47 -4.88
CA VAL A 222 -21.05 15.64 -3.42
C VAL A 222 -21.97 14.73 -2.62
N ALA A 223 -23.15 14.41 -3.16
CA ALA A 223 -24.06 13.45 -2.55
C ALA A 223 -23.45 12.04 -2.37
N ASN A 224 -22.39 11.70 -3.12
CA ASN A 224 -21.69 10.43 -3.04
C ASN A 224 -20.44 10.48 -2.14
N LEU A 225 -20.05 11.66 -1.64
CA LEU A 225 -18.83 11.86 -0.86
C LEU A 225 -19.05 11.66 0.63
N TRP A 226 -19.40 10.45 1.09
CA TRP A 226 -19.66 10.19 2.51
C TRP A 226 -18.55 10.67 3.45
N GLY A 227 -17.29 10.67 2.98
CA GLY A 227 -16.14 11.18 3.73
C GLY A 227 -16.31 12.63 4.18
N PHE A 228 -17.04 13.44 3.41
CA PHE A 228 -17.34 14.84 3.76
C PHE A 228 -18.16 14.97 5.03
N GLU A 229 -19.10 14.04 5.24
CA GLU A 229 -19.92 13.99 6.46
C GLU A 229 -19.05 13.71 7.69
N ARG A 230 -18.20 12.66 7.60
CA ARG A 230 -17.34 12.24 8.71
C ARG A 230 -16.22 13.23 9.00
N MET A 231 -15.75 13.95 7.99
CA MET A 231 -14.77 15.04 8.12
C MET A 231 -15.39 16.41 8.44
N GLN A 232 -16.73 16.51 8.49
CA GLN A 232 -17.47 17.76 8.78
C GLN A 232 -17.08 18.92 7.85
N MET A 233 -17.07 18.65 6.53
CA MET A 233 -16.61 19.61 5.52
C MET A 233 -17.46 20.87 5.44
N ASP A 234 -18.75 20.78 5.76
CA ASP A 234 -19.66 21.93 5.90
C ASP A 234 -19.12 22.94 6.93
N LYS A 235 -18.70 22.44 8.10
CA LYS A 235 -18.13 23.29 9.15
C LYS A 235 -16.74 23.80 8.81
N LEU A 236 -15.93 23.04 8.08
CA LEU A 236 -14.65 23.52 7.57
C LEU A 236 -14.88 24.73 6.65
N TYR A 237 -15.75 24.61 5.65
CA TYR A 237 -16.00 25.70 4.72
C TYR A 237 -16.52 26.95 5.42
N ASP A 238 -17.49 26.77 6.32
CA ASP A 238 -18.03 27.85 7.14
C ASP A 238 -16.95 28.54 7.97
N TYR A 239 -16.03 27.77 8.56
CA TYR A 239 -14.93 28.32 9.35
C TYR A 239 -13.95 29.11 8.47
N LEU A 240 -13.55 28.58 7.32
CA LEU A 240 -12.64 29.24 6.39
C LEU A 240 -13.23 30.57 5.88
N ASP A 241 -14.53 30.60 5.61
CA ASP A 241 -15.23 31.78 5.10
C ASP A 241 -15.48 32.81 6.20
N LYS A 242 -16.07 32.40 7.34
CA LYS A 242 -16.41 33.32 8.45
C LYS A 242 -15.17 33.95 9.08
N ASN A 243 -14.07 33.21 9.20
CA ASN A 243 -12.81 33.72 9.74
C ASN A 243 -11.89 34.31 8.67
N GLN A 244 -12.33 34.34 7.41
CA GLN A 244 -11.56 34.86 6.27
C GLN A 244 -10.13 34.28 6.23
N VAL A 245 -10.00 32.98 6.46
CA VAL A 245 -8.69 32.30 6.47
C VAL A 245 -8.10 32.38 5.08
N LYS A 246 -6.91 32.97 4.96
CA LYS A 246 -6.20 33.14 3.69
C LYS A 246 -4.95 32.27 3.64
N PRO A 247 -4.65 31.63 2.51
CA PRO A 247 -3.34 31.00 2.31
C PRO A 247 -2.25 32.08 2.26
N VAL A 248 -1.07 31.77 2.80
CA VAL A 248 0.17 32.51 2.54
C VAL A 248 0.59 32.32 1.09
N ARG A 249 0.43 31.09 0.57
CA ARG A 249 0.58 30.76 -0.86
C ARG A 249 -0.20 29.50 -1.18
N LYS A 250 -0.49 29.28 -2.47
CA LYS A 250 -1.01 27.99 -2.92
C LYS A 250 0.02 26.89 -2.68
N ALA A 251 -0.41 25.81 -2.02
CA ALA A 251 0.40 24.63 -1.82
C ALA A 251 0.35 23.71 -3.05
N LEU A 252 1.50 23.23 -3.51
CA LEU A 252 1.60 22.32 -4.64
C LEU A 252 1.53 20.86 -4.16
N ILE A 253 0.51 20.12 -4.57
CA ILE A 253 0.34 18.70 -4.27
C ILE A 253 0.76 17.89 -5.50
N ALA A 254 1.81 17.09 -5.37
CA ALA A 254 2.28 16.19 -6.41
C ALA A 254 1.65 14.80 -6.26
N ILE A 255 0.93 14.35 -7.29
CA ILE A 255 0.38 13.00 -7.38
C ILE A 255 1.38 12.12 -8.12
N LEU A 256 2.05 11.22 -7.38
CA LEU A 256 3.02 10.26 -7.91
C LEU A 256 2.31 8.94 -8.16
N ASP A 257 1.88 8.73 -9.40
CA ASP A 257 0.95 7.64 -9.74
C ASP A 257 1.03 7.27 -11.25
N THR A 258 -0.08 6.83 -11.86
CA THR A 258 -0.21 6.45 -13.28
C THR A 258 -0.28 7.63 -14.26
N GLY A 259 -0.01 8.84 -13.78
CA GLY A 259 -0.31 10.10 -14.44
C GLY A 259 -1.64 10.70 -13.96
N VAL A 260 -1.96 11.91 -14.38
CA VAL A 260 -3.26 12.56 -14.11
C VAL A 260 -3.78 13.10 -15.43
N ASP A 261 -5.06 12.89 -15.76
CA ASP A 261 -5.71 13.61 -16.86
C ASP A 261 -5.84 15.10 -16.49
N GLY A 262 -4.80 15.88 -16.80
CA GLY A 262 -4.73 17.30 -16.45
C GLY A 262 -5.77 18.16 -17.18
N ASN A 263 -6.42 17.63 -18.23
CA ASN A 263 -7.47 18.30 -18.97
C ASN A 263 -8.87 17.96 -18.47
N HIS A 264 -9.00 17.08 -17.47
CA HIS A 264 -10.27 16.70 -16.88
C HIS A 264 -11.03 17.94 -16.40
N GLU A 265 -12.32 18.01 -16.69
CA GLU A 265 -13.17 19.19 -16.47
C GLU A 265 -13.13 19.71 -15.02
N ASP A 266 -13.02 18.77 -14.08
CA ASP A 266 -13.00 18.99 -12.64
C ASP A 266 -11.59 19.12 -12.02
N ILE A 267 -10.54 19.14 -12.85
CA ILE A 267 -9.13 19.25 -12.42
C ILE A 267 -8.42 20.41 -13.12
N LYS A 268 -8.68 20.64 -14.41
CA LYS A 268 -7.90 21.51 -15.31
C LYS A 268 -7.61 22.92 -14.77
N SER A 269 -8.56 23.54 -14.07
CA SER A 269 -8.38 24.91 -13.55
C SER A 269 -7.56 24.97 -12.25
N ASN A 270 -7.33 23.81 -11.62
CA ASN A 270 -6.49 23.67 -10.43
C ASN A 270 -5.23 22.81 -10.68
N PHE A 271 -4.85 22.63 -11.95
CA PHE A 271 -3.72 21.79 -12.32
C PHE A 271 -2.57 22.62 -12.89
N LYS A 272 -1.35 22.31 -12.44
CA LYS A 272 -0.10 22.89 -12.94
C LYS A 272 0.77 21.78 -13.50
N SER A 273 0.97 21.79 -14.82
CA SER A 273 1.92 20.89 -15.47
C SER A 273 3.35 21.24 -15.06
N ILE A 274 4.09 20.23 -14.58
CA ILE A 274 5.55 20.28 -14.44
C ILE A 274 6.24 19.32 -15.43
N ASP A 275 5.46 18.47 -16.07
CA ASP A 275 5.89 17.47 -17.06
C ASP A 275 4.70 17.00 -17.88
N ALA A 276 4.61 17.44 -19.14
CA ALA A 276 3.51 17.09 -20.03
C ALA A 276 3.34 15.57 -20.25
N ALA A 277 4.40 14.77 -20.09
CA ALA A 277 4.30 13.32 -20.19
C ALA A 277 3.54 12.68 -19.01
N SER A 278 3.45 13.39 -17.88
CA SER A 278 2.73 12.97 -16.68
C SER A 278 1.25 13.39 -16.70
N ASP A 279 0.88 14.35 -17.54
CA ASP A 279 -0.47 14.94 -17.60
C ASP A 279 -1.47 14.11 -18.42
N ARG A 280 -1.13 12.83 -18.66
CA ARG A 280 -2.00 11.85 -19.30
C ARG A 280 -2.02 10.57 -18.48
N ASP A 281 -3.22 10.10 -18.21
CA ASP A 281 -3.48 8.88 -17.47
C ASP A 281 -4.33 7.92 -18.31
N LEU A 282 -3.73 6.82 -18.77
CA LEU A 282 -4.45 5.76 -19.48
C LEU A 282 -4.99 4.68 -18.56
N LYS A 283 -4.49 4.62 -17.31
CA LYS A 283 -4.89 3.62 -16.34
C LYS A 283 -6.08 4.08 -15.50
N GLY A 284 -6.09 5.36 -15.14
CA GLY A 284 -7.16 6.06 -14.41
C GLY A 284 -6.95 6.21 -12.91
N HIS A 285 -5.96 5.52 -12.33
CA HIS A 285 -5.74 5.49 -10.88
C HIS A 285 -5.25 6.84 -10.34
N GLY A 286 -4.26 7.45 -11.01
CA GLY A 286 -3.75 8.75 -10.59
C GLY A 286 -4.75 9.88 -10.77
N THR A 287 -5.57 9.85 -11.83
CA THR A 287 -6.67 10.81 -12.01
C THR A 287 -7.70 10.71 -10.88
N HIS A 288 -7.99 9.49 -10.39
CA HIS A 288 -8.87 9.29 -9.24
C HIS A 288 -8.29 9.85 -7.95
N CYS A 289 -7.00 9.61 -7.71
CA CYS A 289 -6.31 10.18 -6.56
C CYS A 289 -6.25 11.72 -6.63
N ALA A 290 -6.06 12.30 -7.81
CA ALA A 290 -6.00 13.74 -8.01
C ALA A 290 -7.33 14.43 -7.67
N GLY A 291 -8.47 13.87 -8.10
CA GLY A 291 -9.79 14.39 -7.77
C GLY A 291 -10.05 14.43 -6.27
N ILE A 292 -9.70 13.37 -5.55
CA ILE A 292 -9.83 13.33 -4.07
C ILE A 292 -8.97 14.43 -3.42
N ALA A 293 -7.71 14.58 -3.88
CA ALA A 293 -6.77 15.52 -3.27
C ALA A 293 -7.09 17.00 -3.55
N GLY A 294 -7.70 17.31 -4.70
CA GLY A 294 -7.83 18.71 -5.13
C GLY A 294 -8.72 18.99 -6.34
N ALA A 295 -9.81 18.22 -6.54
CA ALA A 295 -10.85 18.59 -7.50
C ALA A 295 -11.37 20.01 -7.28
N VAL A 296 -11.85 20.62 -8.36
CA VAL A 296 -12.29 22.01 -8.40
C VAL A 296 -13.67 22.12 -7.77
N SER A 297 -13.76 22.46 -6.49
CA SER A 297 -15.08 22.58 -5.86
C SER A 297 -15.88 23.79 -6.36
N ASN A 298 -17.20 23.70 -6.20
CA ASN A 298 -18.21 24.72 -6.48
C ASN A 298 -18.21 25.21 -7.94
N ASN A 299 -17.90 24.32 -8.87
CA ASN A 299 -17.86 24.61 -10.32
C ASN A 299 -19.09 24.08 -11.07
N GLY A 300 -20.00 23.39 -10.38
CA GLY A 300 -21.21 22.80 -10.95
C GLY A 300 -21.00 21.47 -11.67
N VAL A 301 -19.83 20.84 -11.56
CA VAL A 301 -19.52 19.53 -12.14
C VAL A 301 -18.90 18.61 -11.09
N GLY A 302 -18.92 17.30 -11.35
CA GLY A 302 -18.08 16.35 -10.63
C GLY A 302 -18.15 16.35 -9.10
N VAL A 303 -16.98 16.30 -8.49
CA VAL A 303 -16.73 16.14 -7.05
C VAL A 303 -16.12 17.42 -6.47
N ALA A 304 -15.85 17.44 -5.17
CA ALA A 304 -15.29 18.59 -4.48
C ALA A 304 -14.12 18.19 -3.58
N SER A 305 -13.36 19.19 -3.12
CA SER A 305 -12.21 19.02 -2.23
C SER A 305 -12.20 20.03 -1.08
N TYR A 306 -11.05 20.33 -0.49
CA TYR A 306 -10.91 21.06 0.79
C TYR A 306 -11.21 22.57 0.76
N SER A 307 -11.61 23.11 -0.38
CA SER A 307 -11.81 24.55 -0.58
C SER A 307 -12.93 24.81 -1.59
N ARG A 308 -13.81 25.77 -1.31
CA ARG A 308 -14.91 26.19 -2.20
C ARG A 308 -14.46 26.90 -3.48
N ASP A 309 -13.21 27.36 -3.55
CA ASP A 309 -12.70 28.22 -4.61
C ASP A 309 -11.26 27.89 -5.04
N ASN A 310 -10.75 26.71 -4.63
CA ASN A 310 -9.39 26.21 -4.93
C ASN A 310 -8.27 27.20 -4.59
N ARG A 311 -8.48 28.09 -3.63
CA ARG A 311 -7.49 29.13 -3.31
C ARG A 311 -6.28 28.61 -2.55
N PHE A 312 -6.38 27.44 -1.91
CA PHE A 312 -5.35 26.92 -1.00
C PHE A 312 -4.36 25.96 -1.69
N THR A 313 -4.81 25.14 -2.63
CA THR A 313 -3.97 24.08 -3.21
C THR A 313 -3.91 24.18 -4.73
N THR A 314 -2.95 23.48 -5.33
CA THR A 314 -2.83 23.25 -6.77
C THR A 314 -2.24 21.86 -6.98
N LEU A 315 -2.76 21.12 -7.95
CA LEU A 315 -2.32 19.76 -8.27
C LEU A 315 -1.22 19.78 -9.32
N THR A 316 -0.32 18.81 -9.26
CA THR A 316 0.60 18.43 -10.35
C THR A 316 0.71 16.92 -10.43
N SER A 317 1.16 16.41 -11.58
CA SER A 317 1.41 14.99 -11.78
C SER A 317 2.90 14.68 -11.91
N VAL A 318 3.31 13.53 -11.38
CA VAL A 318 4.57 12.87 -11.73
C VAL A 318 4.27 11.40 -11.98
N LYS A 319 4.32 10.99 -13.24
CA LYS A 319 4.01 9.61 -13.61
C LYS A 319 5.18 8.68 -13.27
N VAL A 320 4.97 7.83 -12.28
CA VAL A 320 5.95 6.83 -11.83
C VAL A 320 5.48 5.39 -12.10
N LEU A 321 4.21 5.24 -12.47
CA LEU A 321 3.60 3.98 -12.87
C LEU A 321 3.14 4.14 -14.33
N GLY A 322 3.55 3.21 -15.20
CA GLY A 322 3.18 3.22 -16.62
C GLY A 322 1.70 2.93 -16.85
N ASP A 323 1.28 2.88 -18.11
CA ASP A 323 -0.13 2.71 -18.50
C ASP A 323 -0.74 1.37 -18.07
N GLN A 324 0.11 0.38 -17.78
CA GLN A 324 -0.30 -0.91 -17.23
C GLN A 324 -0.34 -0.94 -15.69
N GLY A 325 0.04 0.16 -15.03
CA GLY A 325 0.08 0.30 -13.57
C GLY A 325 1.34 -0.24 -12.91
N PHE A 326 2.44 -0.42 -13.65
CA PHE A 326 3.73 -0.88 -13.13
C PHE A 326 4.77 0.23 -13.14
N GLY A 327 5.65 0.28 -12.16
CA GLY A 327 6.81 1.15 -12.14
C GLY A 327 7.94 0.53 -11.33
N THR A 328 9.15 1.03 -11.52
CA THR A 328 10.31 0.55 -10.77
C THR A 328 10.52 1.38 -9.52
N GLN A 329 11.16 0.79 -8.50
CA GLN A 329 11.62 1.51 -7.32
C GLN A 329 12.49 2.71 -7.71
N GLN A 330 13.40 2.55 -8.66
CA GLN A 330 14.18 3.64 -9.24
C GLN A 330 13.28 4.74 -9.81
N GLY A 331 12.27 4.38 -10.61
CA GLY A 331 11.33 5.33 -11.21
C GLY A 331 10.54 6.11 -10.17
N ILE A 332 10.07 5.44 -9.10
CA ILE A 332 9.36 6.07 -7.99
C ILE A 332 10.28 7.02 -7.22
N ILE A 333 11.51 6.62 -6.92
CA ILE A 333 12.50 7.48 -6.25
C ILE A 333 12.83 8.71 -7.10
N ASN A 334 13.05 8.54 -8.41
CA ASN A 334 13.21 9.66 -9.33
C ASN A 334 11.98 10.59 -9.33
N GLY A 335 10.78 10.03 -9.21
CA GLY A 335 9.55 10.81 -9.06
C GLY A 335 9.51 11.64 -7.78
N ILE A 336 9.91 11.07 -6.64
CA ILE A 336 10.02 11.79 -5.36
C ILE A 336 10.99 12.96 -5.47
N ILE A 337 12.18 12.71 -6.04
CA ILE A 337 13.21 13.74 -6.27
C ILE A 337 12.66 14.84 -7.19
N LYS A 338 12.04 14.46 -8.31
CA LYS A 338 11.46 15.40 -9.29
C LYS A 338 10.38 16.29 -8.67
N ALA A 339 9.49 15.71 -7.86
CA ALA A 339 8.44 16.46 -7.17
C ALA A 339 9.02 17.44 -6.13
N ALA A 340 9.99 16.98 -5.33
CA ALA A 340 10.69 17.84 -4.37
C ALA A 340 11.43 18.99 -5.07
N ASP A 341 12.11 18.70 -6.18
CA ASP A 341 12.84 19.68 -7.00
C ASP A 341 11.94 20.63 -7.80
N ALA A 342 10.66 20.29 -7.94
CA ALA A 342 9.62 21.15 -8.48
C ALA A 342 8.94 22.02 -7.39
N GLY A 343 9.32 21.85 -6.13
CA GLY A 343 8.78 22.59 -4.99
C GLY A 343 7.42 22.08 -4.52
N ALA A 344 7.15 20.77 -4.64
CA ALA A 344 5.96 20.18 -4.04
C ALA A 344 5.93 20.39 -2.53
N ASP A 345 4.78 20.79 -2.00
CA ASP A 345 4.52 20.90 -0.56
C ASP A 345 4.07 19.57 0.03
N VAL A 346 3.39 18.76 -0.78
CA VAL A 346 2.91 17.44 -0.42
C VAL A 346 3.14 16.50 -1.59
N ILE A 347 3.70 15.33 -1.31
CA ILE A 347 3.91 14.25 -2.27
C ILE A 347 2.98 13.11 -1.88
N SER A 348 1.97 12.84 -2.70
CA SER A 348 0.99 11.78 -2.48
C SER A 348 1.34 10.54 -3.31
N MET A 349 1.56 9.41 -2.64
CA MET A 349 1.92 8.14 -3.27
C MET A 349 0.92 7.05 -2.90
N SER A 350 -0.04 6.82 -3.79
CA SER A 350 -1.05 5.77 -3.65
C SER A 350 -0.56 4.43 -4.23
N LEU A 351 0.65 4.05 -3.83
CA LEU A 351 1.40 2.91 -4.36
C LEU A 351 2.20 2.24 -3.24
N GLY A 352 2.60 0.99 -3.47
CA GLY A 352 3.48 0.27 -2.57
C GLY A 352 3.54 -1.20 -2.91
N GLY A 353 4.58 -1.87 -2.44
CA GLY A 353 4.78 -3.31 -2.62
C GLY A 353 5.27 -3.96 -1.33
N PRO A 354 5.14 -5.30 -1.22
CA PRO A 354 5.76 -6.04 -0.14
C PRO A 354 7.26 -5.75 -0.09
N SER A 355 7.78 -5.51 1.11
CA SER A 355 9.17 -5.16 1.34
C SER A 355 9.74 -5.93 2.54
N ASN A 356 11.03 -5.77 2.81
CA ASN A 356 11.68 -6.21 4.02
C ASN A 356 12.68 -5.15 4.50
N GLN A 357 13.20 -5.28 5.72
CA GLN A 357 14.11 -4.28 6.32
C GLN A 357 15.38 -4.00 5.50
N SER A 358 15.76 -4.88 4.56
CA SER A 358 16.88 -4.66 3.65
C SER A 358 16.51 -3.93 2.34
N ARG A 359 15.28 -3.40 2.22
CA ARG A 359 14.71 -2.87 0.97
C ARG A 359 14.00 -1.53 1.16
N GLN A 360 14.71 -0.58 1.76
CA GLN A 360 14.15 0.75 2.05
C GLN A 360 15.18 1.88 2.02
N LYS A 361 16.48 1.60 1.81
CA LYS A 361 17.51 2.62 2.06
C LYS A 361 17.46 3.74 1.03
N ALA A 362 17.23 3.41 -0.24
CA ALA A 362 17.09 4.42 -1.28
C ALA A 362 15.78 5.22 -1.11
N TYR A 363 14.68 4.58 -0.69
CA TYR A 363 13.44 5.27 -0.35
C TYR A 363 13.63 6.21 0.86
N ASP A 364 14.28 5.76 1.93
CA ASP A 364 14.57 6.58 3.12
C ASP A 364 15.35 7.85 2.76
N LYS A 365 16.33 7.74 1.85
CA LYS A 365 17.09 8.90 1.36
C LYS A 365 16.25 9.82 0.49
N ALA A 366 15.40 9.28 -0.38
CA ALA A 366 14.50 10.06 -1.22
C ALA A 366 13.45 10.83 -0.39
N VAL A 367 12.83 10.16 0.59
CA VAL A 367 11.89 10.77 1.52
C VAL A 367 12.59 11.82 2.38
N SER A 368 13.78 11.52 2.90
CA SER A 368 14.57 12.50 3.66
C SER A 368 14.90 13.73 2.84
N TYR A 369 15.27 13.56 1.56
CA TYR A 369 15.50 14.67 0.63
C TYR A 369 14.24 15.52 0.43
N ALA A 370 13.09 14.90 0.18
CA ALA A 370 11.82 15.60 0.04
C ALA A 370 11.43 16.38 1.31
N ASN A 371 11.54 15.75 2.49
CA ASN A 371 11.27 16.38 3.77
C ASN A 371 12.19 17.58 4.04
N LYS A 372 13.50 17.48 3.71
CA LYS A 372 14.46 18.61 3.82
C LYS A 372 14.11 19.76 2.87
N LYS A 373 13.54 19.47 1.71
CA LYS A 373 13.00 20.48 0.77
C LYS A 373 11.66 21.09 1.24
N GLY A 374 11.10 20.61 2.35
CA GLY A 374 9.86 21.11 2.95
C GLY A 374 8.59 20.41 2.47
N ALA A 375 8.72 19.35 1.65
CA ALA A 375 7.61 18.53 1.17
C ALA A 375 7.22 17.49 2.22
N ILE A 376 5.92 17.27 2.42
CA ILE A 376 5.42 16.19 3.28
C ILE A 376 5.07 14.98 2.41
N VAL A 377 5.68 13.82 2.68
CA VAL A 377 5.43 12.59 1.93
C VAL A 377 4.34 11.75 2.58
N VAL A 378 3.31 11.39 1.81
CA VAL A 378 2.12 10.64 2.26
C VAL A 378 1.98 9.38 1.42
N VAL A 379 1.86 8.22 2.07
CA VAL A 379 1.87 6.92 1.38
C VAL A 379 0.74 6.01 1.86
N ALA A 380 0.13 5.28 0.93
CA ALA A 380 -0.86 4.26 1.22
C ALA A 380 -0.28 3.12 2.07
N ALA A 381 -1.02 2.65 3.08
CA ALA A 381 -0.59 1.53 3.91
C ALA A 381 -0.52 0.18 3.15
N GLY A 382 -1.26 0.04 2.05
CA GLY A 382 -1.41 -1.21 1.27
C GLY A 382 -2.70 -1.97 1.63
N ASN A 383 -3.16 -2.89 0.77
CA ASN A 383 -4.47 -3.54 0.93
C ASN A 383 -4.39 -5.08 1.09
N SER A 384 -3.45 -5.53 1.93
CA SER A 384 -3.18 -6.95 2.20
C SER A 384 -3.62 -7.44 3.59
N ASN A 385 -4.30 -6.61 4.39
CA ASN A 385 -4.67 -6.92 5.77
C ASN A 385 -3.47 -7.34 6.65
N ARG A 386 -2.32 -6.69 6.44
CA ARG A 386 -1.03 -6.97 7.08
C ARG A 386 -0.45 -5.72 7.74
N ASN A 387 0.67 -5.87 8.44
CA ASN A 387 1.39 -4.73 9.01
C ASN A 387 1.99 -3.87 7.88
N ALA A 388 1.76 -2.56 7.89
CA ALA A 388 2.29 -1.64 6.89
C ALA A 388 3.82 -1.56 6.93
N THR A 389 4.48 -1.92 8.05
CA THR A 389 5.95 -1.99 8.12
C THR A 389 6.56 -3.01 7.15
N ASP A 390 5.75 -3.97 6.69
CA ASP A 390 6.14 -4.99 5.71
C ASP A 390 6.01 -4.50 4.25
N PHE A 391 5.76 -3.20 4.03
CA PHE A 391 5.51 -2.60 2.72
C PHE A 391 6.33 -1.33 2.54
N SER A 392 6.86 -1.12 1.34
CA SER A 392 7.58 0.11 0.97
C SER A 392 6.86 0.83 -0.17
N PRO A 393 6.92 2.17 -0.22
CA PRO A 393 7.73 3.07 0.63
C PRO A 393 7.08 3.48 1.96
N VAL A 394 5.90 2.96 2.34
CA VAL A 394 5.18 3.43 3.54
C VAL A 394 5.96 3.22 4.85
N ASN A 395 6.84 2.21 4.91
CA ASN A 395 7.72 1.96 6.04
C ASN A 395 8.94 2.90 6.13
N SER A 396 9.13 3.82 5.18
CA SER A 396 10.23 4.76 5.19
C SER A 396 10.10 5.81 6.29
N LYS A 397 11.26 6.23 6.85
CA LYS A 397 11.28 7.24 7.91
C LYS A 397 10.81 8.60 7.37
N GLY A 398 9.94 9.27 8.12
CA GLY A 398 9.39 10.57 7.74
C GLY A 398 8.30 10.50 6.66
N VAL A 399 7.69 9.33 6.46
CA VAL A 399 6.45 9.17 5.70
C VAL A 399 5.25 9.19 6.64
N ILE A 400 4.18 9.90 6.27
CA ILE A 400 2.85 9.73 6.88
C ILE A 400 2.13 8.58 6.17
N GLY A 401 1.90 7.48 6.89
CA GLY A 401 1.22 6.28 6.38
C GLY A 401 -0.29 6.33 6.60
N VAL A 402 -1.06 5.97 5.57
CA VAL A 402 -2.53 6.13 5.59
C VAL A 402 -3.26 4.80 5.47
N SER A 403 -4.04 4.47 6.50
CA SER A 403 -4.97 3.34 6.50
C SER A 403 -6.36 3.76 5.97
N ALA A 404 -7.12 2.78 5.47
CA ALA A 404 -8.45 2.98 4.92
C ALA A 404 -9.53 2.56 5.93
N VAL A 405 -10.53 3.43 6.11
CA VAL A 405 -11.77 3.11 6.85
C VAL A 405 -13.01 3.24 5.98
N ASP A 406 -14.09 2.59 6.41
CA ASP A 406 -15.43 2.74 5.85
C ASP A 406 -16.25 3.86 6.52
N SER A 407 -17.49 4.03 6.05
CA SER A 407 -18.42 5.06 6.54
C SER A 407 -18.81 4.91 8.01
N ASP A 408 -18.59 3.75 8.62
CA ASP A 408 -18.86 3.46 10.03
C ASP A 408 -17.60 3.57 10.91
N LEU A 409 -16.50 4.06 10.32
CA LEU A 409 -15.18 4.18 10.91
C LEU A 409 -14.58 2.81 11.32
N ASN A 410 -15.03 1.72 10.69
CA ASN A 410 -14.32 0.45 10.78
C ASN A 410 -13.13 0.49 9.83
N ARG A 411 -12.04 -0.17 10.23
CA ARG A 411 -10.95 -0.47 9.29
C ARG A 411 -11.51 -1.28 8.12
N ALA A 412 -11.23 -0.86 6.89
CA ALA A 412 -11.55 -1.67 5.73
C ALA A 412 -10.87 -3.04 5.85
N GLU A 413 -11.57 -4.14 5.56
CA GLU A 413 -11.06 -5.50 5.75
C GLU A 413 -9.69 -5.71 5.08
N PHE A 414 -9.48 -5.06 3.94
CA PHE A 414 -8.24 -5.12 3.19
C PHE A 414 -7.12 -4.22 3.73
N SER A 415 -7.41 -3.14 4.46
CA SER A 415 -6.41 -2.13 4.80
C SER A 415 -5.29 -2.73 5.63
N ASN A 416 -4.04 -2.48 5.27
CA ASN A 416 -2.94 -2.76 6.18
C ASN A 416 -3.06 -1.92 7.46
N TYR A 417 -2.52 -2.45 8.55
CA TYR A 417 -2.49 -1.81 9.86
C TYR A 417 -1.30 -0.87 9.95
N VAL A 418 -1.49 0.29 10.57
CA VAL A 418 -0.45 1.32 10.75
C VAL A 418 0.02 1.42 12.21
N GLN A 419 -0.38 0.49 13.07
CA GLN A 419 -0.10 0.52 14.51
C GLN A 419 1.41 0.62 14.85
N ASP A 420 2.25 0.05 14.00
CA ASP A 420 3.70 -0.03 14.18
C ASP A 420 4.45 0.99 13.30
N LEU A 421 3.71 1.82 12.55
CA LEU A 421 4.28 2.99 11.88
C LEU A 421 4.41 4.15 12.87
N PRO A 422 5.50 4.93 12.82
CA PRO A 422 5.65 6.10 13.68
C PRO A 422 4.63 7.20 13.38
N LEU A 423 4.21 7.33 12.11
CA LEU A 423 3.34 8.41 11.63
C LEU A 423 2.10 7.85 10.91
N GLY A 424 1.31 7.02 11.59
CA GLY A 424 0.10 6.38 11.05
C GLY A 424 -1.20 7.16 11.30
N VAL A 425 -2.00 7.39 10.26
CA VAL A 425 -3.35 8.01 10.34
C VAL A 425 -4.37 7.23 9.50
N ALA A 426 -5.66 7.58 9.67
CA ALA A 426 -6.76 6.98 8.94
C ALA A 426 -7.53 8.00 8.10
N ALA A 427 -8.02 7.58 6.94
CA ALA A 427 -8.91 8.38 6.10
C ALA A 427 -9.95 7.51 5.35
N PRO A 428 -10.96 8.13 4.71
CA PRO A 428 -11.97 7.41 3.93
C PRO A 428 -11.34 6.57 2.81
N GLY A 429 -11.61 5.26 2.76
CA GLY A 429 -11.04 4.38 1.73
C GLY A 429 -11.99 3.31 1.19
N VAL A 430 -13.28 3.35 1.53
CA VAL A 430 -14.30 2.43 1.01
C VAL A 430 -15.44 3.25 0.41
N GLY A 431 -15.87 2.91 -0.80
CA GLY A 431 -16.96 3.59 -1.51
C GLY A 431 -16.58 5.01 -1.90
N ILE A 432 -15.37 5.24 -2.41
CA ILE A 432 -14.85 6.59 -2.69
C ILE A 432 -15.09 6.96 -4.14
N TYR A 433 -15.99 7.91 -4.35
CA TYR A 433 -16.33 8.48 -5.66
C TYR A 433 -15.34 9.59 -6.03
N SER A 434 -14.74 9.51 -7.23
CA SER A 434 -13.85 10.56 -7.74
C SER A 434 -13.69 10.51 -9.26
N THR A 435 -12.89 11.43 -9.80
CA THR A 435 -12.58 11.61 -11.22
C THR A 435 -11.86 10.41 -11.82
N ILE A 436 -12.10 10.10 -13.09
CA ILE A 436 -11.31 9.18 -13.90
C ILE A 436 -11.16 9.79 -15.31
N PRO A 437 -10.18 9.35 -16.13
CA PRO A 437 -9.89 9.99 -17.41
C PRO A 437 -11.09 10.11 -18.34
N ASN A 438 -11.07 11.16 -19.17
CA ASN A 438 -12.11 11.52 -20.14
C ASN A 438 -13.40 12.08 -19.51
N ASN A 439 -13.28 12.98 -18.52
CA ASN A 439 -14.41 13.64 -17.85
C ASN A 439 -15.43 12.65 -17.27
N ARG A 440 -14.94 11.57 -16.65
CA ARG A 440 -15.77 10.53 -16.07
C ARG A 440 -15.48 10.43 -14.57
N TYR A 441 -16.33 9.71 -13.86
CA TYR A 441 -16.23 9.55 -12.42
C TYR A 441 -16.59 8.13 -12.02
N GLU A 442 -15.88 7.56 -11.06
CA GLU A 442 -16.09 6.19 -10.62
C GLU A 442 -15.81 5.99 -9.12
N THR A 443 -16.31 4.88 -8.57
CA THR A 443 -16.22 4.54 -7.16
C THR A 443 -15.20 3.43 -6.92
N TYR A 444 -14.15 3.72 -6.17
CA TYR A 444 -13.11 2.75 -5.81
C TYR A 444 -12.94 2.56 -4.30
N ASN A 445 -12.40 1.41 -3.93
CA ASN A 445 -11.97 1.07 -2.58
C ASN A 445 -10.45 0.90 -2.56
N GLY A 446 -9.78 1.43 -1.53
CA GLY A 446 -8.36 1.23 -1.31
C GLY A 446 -7.76 2.22 -0.32
N THR A 447 -6.63 1.84 0.29
CA THR A 447 -5.72 2.80 0.94
C THR A 447 -5.21 3.85 -0.03
N SER A 448 -5.16 3.52 -1.33
CA SER A 448 -4.95 4.45 -2.43
C SER A 448 -5.95 5.61 -2.47
N MET A 449 -7.19 5.41 -2.03
CA MET A 449 -8.21 6.47 -1.99
C MET A 449 -8.18 7.24 -0.67
N ALA A 450 -7.73 6.61 0.43
CA ALA A 450 -7.55 7.27 1.71
C ALA A 450 -6.36 8.26 1.70
N THR A 451 -5.27 7.87 1.06
CA THR A 451 -4.03 8.67 0.94
C THR A 451 -4.24 10.09 0.43
N PRO A 452 -4.94 10.32 -0.71
CA PRO A 452 -5.14 11.66 -1.25
C PRO A 452 -6.05 12.56 -0.40
N TYR A 453 -6.93 12.03 0.45
CA TYR A 453 -7.63 12.86 1.44
C TYR A 453 -6.62 13.49 2.41
N VAL A 454 -5.71 12.70 2.96
CA VAL A 454 -4.65 13.21 3.86
C VAL A 454 -3.76 14.20 3.12
N ALA A 455 -3.39 13.92 1.87
CA ALA A 455 -2.57 14.83 1.06
C ALA A 455 -3.28 16.17 0.79
N GLY A 456 -4.58 16.16 0.48
CA GLY A 456 -5.38 17.37 0.29
C GLY A 456 -5.47 18.22 1.55
N LEU A 457 -5.71 17.58 2.71
CA LEU A 457 -5.71 18.27 4.00
C LEU A 457 -4.34 18.87 4.31
N LEU A 458 -3.26 18.12 4.13
CA LEU A 458 -1.89 18.62 4.34
C LEU A 458 -1.56 19.78 3.40
N GLY A 459 -2.05 19.76 2.16
CA GLY A 459 -1.95 20.89 1.24
C GLY A 459 -2.65 22.13 1.77
N LEU A 460 -3.87 22.00 2.28
CA LEU A 460 -4.58 23.09 2.95
C LEU A 460 -3.76 23.64 4.14
N LEU A 461 -3.24 22.76 5.01
CA LEU A 461 -2.43 23.17 6.17
C LEU A 461 -1.14 23.90 5.73
N LYS A 462 -0.42 23.36 4.74
CA LYS A 462 0.82 23.95 4.20
C LYS A 462 0.59 25.28 3.48
N SER A 463 -0.57 25.47 2.87
CA SER A 463 -0.92 26.75 2.26
C SER A 463 -1.07 27.88 3.29
N ILE A 464 -1.51 27.55 4.51
CA ILE A 464 -1.64 28.48 5.64
C ILE A 464 -0.30 28.62 6.39
N LYS A 465 0.39 27.51 6.66
CA LYS A 465 1.73 27.49 7.30
C LYS A 465 2.76 26.80 6.40
N PRO A 466 3.40 27.52 5.46
CA PRO A 466 4.38 26.92 4.54
C PRO A 466 5.63 26.33 5.21
N SER A 467 5.92 26.65 6.47
CA SER A 467 7.04 26.08 7.24
C SER A 467 6.69 24.78 7.97
N LEU A 468 5.44 24.31 7.92
CA LEU A 468 4.98 23.11 8.63
C LEU A 468 5.82 21.88 8.25
N SER A 469 6.47 21.24 9.23
CA SER A 469 7.25 20.00 9.00
C SER A 469 6.34 18.77 8.98
N THR A 470 6.86 17.64 8.48
CA THR A 470 6.16 16.35 8.51
C THR A 470 5.75 15.94 9.91
N GLU A 471 6.65 16.07 10.90
CA GLU A 471 6.40 15.71 12.29
C GLU A 471 5.37 16.63 12.95
N GLU A 472 5.47 17.95 12.71
CA GLU A 472 4.47 18.91 13.18
C GLU A 472 3.09 18.62 12.58
N ALA A 473 3.04 18.33 11.28
CA ALA A 473 1.79 18.02 10.59
C ALA A 473 1.16 16.72 11.12
N TYR A 474 1.94 15.66 11.27
CA TYR A 474 1.46 14.42 11.87
C TYR A 474 0.94 14.64 13.29
N LYS A 475 1.68 15.41 14.11
CA LYS A 475 1.25 15.74 15.46
C LYS A 475 -0.11 16.42 15.47
N ILE A 476 -0.34 17.40 14.59
CA ILE A 476 -1.65 18.04 14.44
C ILE A 476 -2.71 17.00 14.07
N LEU A 477 -2.49 16.22 13.01
CA LEU A 477 -3.45 15.21 12.55
C LEU A 477 -3.80 14.18 13.64
N ASN A 478 -2.82 13.77 14.45
CA ASN A 478 -3.01 12.81 15.52
C ASN A 478 -3.69 13.41 16.76
N GLU A 479 -3.37 14.66 17.13
CA GLU A 479 -3.98 15.36 18.27
C GLU A 479 -5.44 15.76 17.99
N THR A 480 -5.74 16.16 16.76
CA THR A 480 -7.08 16.64 16.38
C THR A 480 -7.96 15.56 15.78
N GLY A 481 -7.39 14.42 15.41
CA GLY A 481 -8.09 13.33 14.76
C GLY A 481 -9.10 12.63 15.67
N MET A 482 -10.18 12.13 15.06
CA MET A 482 -11.23 11.38 15.74
C MET A 482 -10.82 9.92 15.94
N ASP A 483 -11.30 9.29 17.01
CA ASP A 483 -11.16 7.85 17.16
C ASP A 483 -11.97 7.08 16.12
N THR A 484 -11.33 6.06 15.54
CA THR A 484 -12.02 5.03 14.77
C THR A 484 -12.52 3.94 15.71
N ARG A 485 -13.19 2.91 15.16
CA ARG A 485 -13.57 1.73 15.95
C ARG A 485 -12.38 0.96 16.51
N ASN A 486 -11.19 1.10 15.90
CA ASN A 486 -9.94 0.53 16.41
C ASN A 486 -8.74 1.41 16.03
N SER A 487 -8.62 2.58 16.66
CA SER A 487 -7.54 3.56 16.38
C SER A 487 -6.14 2.99 16.58
N LYS A 488 -5.98 1.94 17.40
CA LYS A 488 -4.68 1.26 17.52
C LYS A 488 -4.22 0.72 16.18
N LEU A 489 -5.12 0.09 15.41
CA LEU A 489 -4.81 -0.52 14.13
C LEU A 489 -4.76 0.47 12.95
N THR A 490 -5.58 1.51 13.00
CA THR A 490 -5.81 2.43 11.87
C THR A 490 -5.14 3.79 12.04
N GLY A 491 -4.75 4.18 13.26
CA GLY A 491 -4.47 5.57 13.59
C GLY A 491 -5.76 6.39 13.77
N LYS A 492 -5.60 7.68 14.05
CA LYS A 492 -6.72 8.62 14.20
C LYS A 492 -7.28 8.99 12.83
N PHE A 493 -8.61 9.10 12.73
CA PHE A 493 -9.29 9.57 11.53
C PHE A 493 -9.17 11.09 11.40
N ILE A 494 -8.70 11.58 10.27
CA ILE A 494 -8.42 13.01 10.06
C ILE A 494 -9.67 13.89 10.26
N GLN A 495 -9.48 15.07 10.87
CA GLN A 495 -10.52 16.07 11.12
C GLN A 495 -10.05 17.44 10.60
N PRO A 496 -10.40 17.82 9.36
CA PRO A 496 -9.89 19.02 8.69
C PRO A 496 -10.10 20.32 9.46
N LEU A 497 -11.30 20.55 9.98
CA LEU A 497 -11.63 21.77 10.73
C LEU A 497 -10.73 21.93 11.95
N GLU A 498 -10.62 20.89 12.75
CA GLU A 498 -9.85 20.93 14.00
C GLU A 498 -8.34 21.05 13.71
N ALA A 499 -7.85 20.41 12.64
CA ALA A 499 -6.48 20.58 12.18
C ALA A 499 -6.16 22.03 11.76
N VAL A 500 -7.08 22.71 11.06
CA VAL A 500 -6.92 24.13 10.68
C VAL A 500 -6.96 25.03 11.92
N LYS A 501 -7.88 24.78 12.87
CA LYS A 501 -7.93 25.55 14.12
C LYS A 501 -6.66 25.42 14.94
N ARG A 502 -6.00 24.25 14.91
CA ARG A 502 -4.77 23.97 15.66
C ARG A 502 -3.52 24.67 15.10
N LEU A 503 -3.56 25.08 13.83
CA LEU A 503 -2.50 25.85 13.17
C LEU A 503 -2.49 27.34 13.58
N ASN A 504 -3.67 27.89 13.84
CA ASN A 504 -3.88 29.26 14.33
C ASN A 504 -3.76 29.30 15.86
#